data_AF-A0A4Q3HUM2-F1
#
_entry.id   AF-A0A4Q3HUM2-F1
#
_cell.length_a   1.000
_cell.length_b   1.000
_cell.length_c   1.000
_cell.angle_alpha   90.00
_cell.angle_beta   90.00
_cell.angle_gamma   90.00
#
_symmetry.space_group_name_H-M   'P 1'
#
loop_
_entity.id
_entity.type
_entity.pdbx_description
1 polymer ?
#
loop_
_entity_poly.entity_id
_entity_poly.type
_entity_poly.pdbx_seq_one_letter_code
_entity_poly.pdbx_strand_id
1 'polypeptide(L)' 'DQMLERTHSKLAPWTVVLANDKRRAHLNVIRHILGSLDYEGKDRDAIGEIDDKILGFGSKFLK' A
#
# COMPACT_ATOMS: atom_id res chain seq x y z
N ASP A 1 11.40 12.34 -6.33
CA ASP A 1 10.00 12.64 -6.72
C ASP A 1 9.69 12.40 -8.20
N GLN A 2 10.55 12.81 -9.15
CA GLN A 2 10.29 12.71 -10.60
C GLN A 2 9.87 11.32 -11.11
N MET A 3 10.46 10.23 -10.58
CA MET A 3 10.08 8.86 -10.97
C MET A 3 8.61 8.57 -10.63
N LEU A 4 8.19 8.85 -9.39
CA LEU A 4 6.82 8.62 -8.94
C LEU A 4 5.83 9.49 -9.71
N GLU A 5 6.18 10.76 -9.98
CA GLU A 5 5.31 11.67 -10.73
C GLU A 5 5.09 11.23 -12.19
N ARG A 6 6.11 10.68 -12.85
CA ARG A 6 6.03 10.31 -14.27
C ARG A 6 5.47 8.92 -14.52
N THR A 7 5.55 8.03 -13.55
CA THR A 7 5.21 6.61 -13.74
C THR A 7 4.03 6.12 -12.89
N HIS A 8 3.54 6.93 -11.94
CA HIS A 8 2.29 6.63 -11.24
C HIS A 8 1.11 6.83 -12.19
N SER A 9 0.34 5.78 -12.44
CA SER A 9 -0.83 5.83 -13.32
C SER A 9 -2.01 5.08 -12.73
N LYS A 10 -3.22 5.28 -13.29
CA LYS A 10 -4.42 4.56 -12.83
C LYS A 10 -4.34 3.05 -13.07
N LEU A 11 -3.67 2.63 -14.13
CA LEU A 11 -3.52 1.20 -14.48
C LEU A 11 -2.38 0.53 -13.70
N ALA A 12 -1.35 1.29 -13.33
CA ALA A 12 -0.21 0.83 -12.55
C ALA A 12 0.13 1.90 -11.49
N PRO A 13 -0.60 1.92 -10.36
CA PRO A 13 -0.37 2.89 -9.32
C PRO A 13 0.88 2.53 -8.51
N TRP A 14 1.74 3.51 -8.26
CA TRP A 14 2.74 3.41 -7.18
C TRP A 14 2.09 3.50 -5.81
N THR A 15 2.28 2.46 -5.01
CA THR A 15 2.01 2.42 -3.57
C THR A 15 3.28 2.77 -2.81
N VAL A 16 3.20 3.74 -1.89
CA VAL A 16 4.31 4.26 -1.10
C VAL A 16 4.14 3.83 0.35
N VAL A 17 5.22 3.38 0.99
CA VAL A 17 5.21 2.85 2.36
C VAL A 17 6.27 3.53 3.21
N LEU A 18 5.87 4.13 4.33
CA LEU A 18 6.78 4.69 5.32
C LEU A 18 7.35 3.58 6.21
N ALA A 19 8.65 3.32 6.10
CA ALA A 19 9.27 2.11 6.65
C ALA A 19 10.12 2.31 7.91
N ASN A 20 9.98 3.44 8.62
CA ASN A 20 10.71 3.69 9.87
C ASN A 20 10.35 2.65 10.95
N ASP A 21 9.08 2.25 11.03
CA ASP A 21 8.65 1.03 11.75
C ASP A 21 8.50 -0.12 10.76
N LYS A 22 9.51 -0.99 10.71
CA LYS A 22 9.54 -2.15 9.80
C LYS A 22 8.37 -3.10 9.99
N ARG A 23 7.92 -3.32 11.23
CA ARG A 23 6.84 -4.27 11.53
C ARG A 23 5.51 -3.75 10.96
N ARG A 24 5.22 -2.47 11.19
CA ARG A 24 4.02 -1.82 10.63
C ARG A 24 4.09 -1.76 9.11
N ALA A 25 5.25 -1.45 8.53
CA ALA A 25 5.42 -1.39 7.08
C ALA A 25 5.15 -2.74 6.41
N HIS A 26 5.73 -3.83 6.92
CA HIS A 26 5.52 -5.17 6.37
C HIS A 26 4.06 -5.59 6.43
N LEU A 27 3.41 -5.36 7.58
CA LEU A 27 2.00 -5.73 7.76
C LEU A 27 1.09 -4.98 6.76
N ASN A 28 1.33 -3.68 6.56
CA ASN A 28 0.57 -2.88 5.62
C ASN A 28 0.79 -3.30 4.15
N VAL A 29 2.01 -3.66 3.77
CA VAL A 29 2.29 -4.20 2.43
C VAL A 29 1.50 -5.49 2.18
N ILE A 30 1.53 -6.43 3.13
CA ILE A 30 0.80 -7.69 3.02
C ILE A 30 -0.70 -7.42 2.92
N ARG A 31 -1.24 -6.55 3.78
CA ARG A 31 -2.66 -6.15 3.74
C ARG A 31 -3.07 -5.54 2.40
N HIS A 32 -2.24 -4.68 1.82
CA HIS A 32 -2.53 -4.07 0.53
C HIS A 32 -2.57 -5.10 -0.61
N ILE A 33 -1.64 -6.05 -0.63
CA ILE A 33 -1.60 -7.10 -1.65
C ILE A 33 -2.81 -8.03 -1.50
N LEU A 34 -3.06 -8.56 -0.29
CA LEU A 34 -4.22 -9.43 -0.04
C LEU A 34 -5.55 -8.69 -0.24
N GLY A 35 -5.60 -7.40 0.08
CA GLY A 35 -6.78 -6.55 -0.12
C GLY A 35 -7.11 -6.33 -1.59
N SER A 36 -6.11 -6.20 -2.45
CA SER A 36 -6.29 -5.88 -3.89
C SER A 36 -6.58 -7.08 -4.78
N LEU A 37 -6.17 -8.29 -4.38
CA LEU A 37 -6.44 -9.51 -5.14
C LEU A 37 -7.78 -10.14 -4.75
N ASP A 38 -8.49 -10.68 -5.75
CA ASP A 38 -9.66 -11.54 -5.54
C ASP A 38 -9.19 -12.99 -5.53
N TYR A 39 -9.40 -13.69 -4.41
CA TYR A 39 -8.92 -15.05 -4.20
C TYR A 39 -9.87 -15.84 -3.29
N GLU A 40 -9.92 -17.16 -3.51
CA GLU A 40 -10.77 -18.06 -2.74
C GLU A 40 -10.38 -18.10 -1.26
N GLY A 41 -11.36 -18.07 -0.36
CA GLY A 41 -11.12 -18.10 1.09
C GLY A 41 -10.58 -16.79 1.67
N LYS A 42 -10.77 -15.66 0.98
CA LYS A 42 -10.39 -14.34 1.48
C LYS A 42 -11.17 -13.97 2.74
N ASP A 43 -10.46 -13.94 3.87
CA ASP A 43 -10.97 -13.46 5.15
C ASP A 43 -10.57 -12.00 5.38
N ARG A 44 -11.55 -11.09 5.30
CA ARG A 44 -11.32 -9.63 5.46
C ARG A 44 -10.98 -9.26 6.90
N ASP A 45 -11.53 -9.99 7.87
CA ASP A 45 -11.30 -9.72 9.29
C ASP A 45 -9.87 -10.12 9.68
N ALA A 46 -9.37 -11.23 9.12
CA ALA A 46 -7.99 -11.66 9.31
C ALA A 46 -6.96 -10.73 8.65
N ILE A 47 -7.27 -10.17 7.47
CA ILE A 47 -6.42 -9.16 6.82
C ILE A 47 -6.36 -7.90 7.69
N GLY A 48 -7.51 -7.42 8.15
CA GLY A 48 -7.66 -6.18 8.90
C GLY A 48 -7.41 -4.93 8.05
N GLU A 49 -7.34 -3.78 8.72
CA GLU A 49 -7.31 -2.48 8.05
C GLU A 49 -5.90 -2.00 7.70
N ILE A 50 -5.79 -1.27 6.59
CA ILE A 50 -4.57 -0.56 6.20
C ILE A 50 -4.45 0.70 7.08
N ASP A 51 -3.24 0.95 7.58
CA ASP A 51 -2.90 2.20 8.28
C ASP A 51 -2.52 3.28 7.26
N ASP A 52 -3.42 4.23 7.04
CA ASP A 52 -3.26 5.35 6.10
C ASP A 52 -2.08 6.28 6.47
N LYS A 53 -1.51 6.16 7.66
CA LYS A 53 -0.28 6.89 8.05
C LYS A 53 0.99 6.17 7.59
N ILE A 54 0.89 4.88 7.24
CA ILE A 54 2.02 4.05 6.84
C ILE A 54 2.02 3.81 5.34
N LEU A 55 0.85 3.64 4.71
CA LEU A 55 0.72 3.33 3.30
C LEU A 55 -0.15 4.36 2.59
N GLY A 56 0.30 4.83 1.43
CA GLY A 56 -0.44 5.76 0.59
C GLY A 56 -0.05 5.63 -0.88
N PHE A 57 -0.47 6.59 -1.71
CA PHE A 57 -0.34 6.50 -3.16
C PHE A 57 0.35 7.72 -3.78
N GLY A 58 1.27 7.44 -4.72
CA GLY A 58 1.95 8.45 -5.52
C GLY A 58 2.85 9.41 -4.74
N SER A 59 3.39 10.42 -5.43
CA SER A 59 4.33 11.39 -4.83
C SER A 59 3.68 12.31 -3.79
N LYS A 60 2.36 12.50 -3.84
CA LYS A 60 1.62 13.36 -2.91
C LYS A 60 1.64 12.87 -1.48
N PHE A 61 1.83 11.57 -1.25
CA PHE A 61 1.87 10.99 0.09
C PHE A 61 3.15 11.33 0.86
N LEU A 62 4.23 11.70 0.16
CA LEU A 62 5.53 12.03 0.78
C LEU A 62 5.69 13.52 1.14
N LYS A 63 4.71 14.36 0.78
CA LYS A 63 4.70 15.80 1.06
C LYS A 63 3.79 16.10 2.25
#